data_AF-A0A7W6ZZL2-F1
#
_entry.id   AF-A0A7W6ZZL2-F1
#
_cell.length_a   1.000
_cell.length_b   1.000
_cell.length_c   1.000
_cell.angle_alpha   90.00
_cell.angle_beta   90.00
_cell.angle_gamma   90.00
#
_symmetry.space_group_name_H-M   'P 1'
#
loop_
_entity.id
_entity.type
_entity.pdbx_description
1 polymer ?
#
loop_
_entity_poly.entity_id
_entity_poly.type
_entity_poly.pdbx_seq_one_letter_code
_entity_poly.pdbx_strand_id
1 'polypeptide(L)'
;MIELLRQWIEHRRAIRRRWQEDARRLAAVDPVNAYYEAQRRAARSRAQGNAGDYWHWAKVASEVARIELRAEMDFEVVKAIADQETTSRR
;
A
#
# COMPACT_ATOMS: atom_id res chain seq x y z
N MET A 1 14.71 -29.39 4.47
CA MET A 1 14.06 -28.74 3.31
C MET A 1 12.63 -28.29 3.62
N ILE A 2 11.77 -29.18 4.15
CA ILE A 2 10.38 -28.84 4.55
C ILE A 2 10.33 -27.75 5.64
N GLU A 3 11.22 -27.80 6.64
CA GLU A 3 11.23 -26.81 7.74
C GLU A 3 11.59 -25.39 7.25
N LEU A 4 12.53 -25.27 6.30
CA LEU A 4 12.90 -23.99 5.68
C LEU A 4 11.76 -23.41 4.84
N LEU A 5 11.04 -24.26 4.10
CA LEU A 5 9.84 -23.86 3.36
C LEU A 5 8.73 -23.39 4.31
N ARG A 6 8.53 -24.08 5.43
CA ARG A 6 7.53 -23.71 6.44
C ARG A 6 7.85 -22.34 7.06
N GLN A 7 9.10 -22.11 7.45
CA GLN A 7 9.53 -20.82 8.00
C GLN A 7 9.38 -19.68 6.98
N TRP A 8 9.71 -19.93 5.71
CA TRP A 8 9.52 -18.95 4.65
C TRP A 8 8.03 -18.62 4.41
N ILE A 9 7.15 -19.63 4.41
CA ILE A 9 5.70 -19.43 4.28
C ILE A 9 5.16 -18.60 5.45
N GLU A 10 5.56 -18.93 6.69
CA GLU A 10 5.11 -18.18 7.88
C GLU A 10 5.62 -16.74 7.87
N HIS A 11 6.86 -16.51 7.45
CA HIS A 11 7.41 -15.18 7.27
C HIS A 11 6.63 -14.37 6.22
N ARG A 12 6.31 -14.98 5.07
CA ARG A 12 5.49 -14.36 4.02
C ARG A 12 4.07 -14.07 4.48
N ARG A 13 3.47 -14.97 5.27
CA ARG A 13 2.16 -14.76 5.89
C ARG A 13 2.18 -13.60 6.87
N ALA A 14 3.22 -13.47 7.70
CA ALA A 14 3.36 -12.35 8.63
C ALA A 14 3.46 -11.01 7.88
N ILE A 15 4.26 -10.94 6.81
CA ILE A 15 4.35 -9.75 5.95
C ILE A 15 2.97 -9.41 5.35
N ARG A 16 2.28 -10.41 4.79
CA ARG A 16 0.95 -10.18 4.19
C ARG A 16 -0.08 -9.74 5.22
N ARG A 17 -0.03 -10.29 6.45
CA ARG A 17 -0.92 -9.87 7.54
C ARG A 17 -0.72 -8.39 7.87
N ARG A 18 0.52 -7.90 7.91
CA ARG A 18 0.80 -6.47 8.09
C ARG A 18 0.15 -5.62 7.00
N TRP A 19 0.28 -6.02 5.73
CA TRP A 19 -0.38 -5.30 4.63
C TRP A 19 -1.91 -5.30 4.77
N GLN A 20 -2.50 -6.44 5.15
CA GLN A 20 -3.94 -6.55 5.36
C GLN A 20 -4.44 -5.72 6.53
N GLU A 21 -3.69 -5.68 7.63
CA GLU A 21 -4.02 -4.86 8.79
C GLU A 21 -4.03 -3.38 8.42
N ASP A 22 -3.00 -2.90 7.73
CA ASP A 22 -2.95 -1.50 7.30
C ASP A 22 -4.01 -1.17 6.25
N ALA A 23 -4.30 -2.10 5.32
CA ALA A 23 -5.39 -1.93 4.36
C ALA A 23 -6.75 -1.81 5.05
N ARG A 24 -7.01 -2.67 6.05
CA ARG A 24 -8.24 -2.60 6.86
C ARG A 24 -8.31 -1.32 7.67
N ARG A 25 -7.19 -0.85 8.23
CA ARG A 25 -7.15 0.42 8.98
C ARG A 25 -7.51 1.59 8.07
N LEU A 26 -6.93 1.64 6.85
CA LEU A 26 -7.26 2.68 5.88
C LEU A 26 -8.73 2.62 5.45
N ALA A 27 -9.23 1.44 5.09
CA ALA A 27 -10.61 1.24 4.68
C ALA A 27 -11.61 1.54 5.81
N ALA A 28 -11.25 1.28 7.08
CA ALA A 28 -12.10 1.60 8.22
C ALA A 28 -12.24 3.11 8.47
N VAL A 29 -11.21 3.90 8.12
CA VAL A 29 -11.21 5.36 8.30
C VAL A 29 -11.96 6.03 7.15
N ASP A 30 -11.60 5.70 5.91
CA ASP A 30 -12.24 6.23 4.71
C ASP A 30 -12.23 5.15 3.61
N PRO A 31 -13.32 4.36 3.50
CA PRO A 31 -13.39 3.26 2.53
C PRO A 31 -13.20 3.72 1.09
N VAL A 32 -13.69 4.91 0.74
CA VAL A 32 -13.68 5.41 -0.64
C VAL A 32 -12.27 5.86 -1.03
N ASN A 33 -11.59 6.59 -0.13
CA ASN A 33 -10.25 7.12 -0.42
C ASN A 33 -9.10 6.22 0.05
N ALA A 34 -9.38 5.08 0.71
CA ALA A 34 -8.35 4.20 1.26
C ALA A 34 -7.30 3.78 0.23
N TYR A 35 -7.71 3.57 -1.02
CA TYR A 35 -6.80 3.23 -2.11
C TYR A 35 -5.85 4.40 -2.43
N TYR A 36 -6.40 5.60 -2.59
CA TYR A 36 -5.63 6.80 -2.86
C TYR A 36 -4.70 7.18 -1.71
N GLU A 37 -5.13 6.99 -0.45
CA GLU A 37 -4.28 7.25 0.70
C GLU A 37 -3.09 6.27 0.78
N ALA A 38 -3.31 5.00 0.44
CA ALA A 38 -2.21 4.04 0.30
C ALA A 38 -1.24 4.43 -0.83
N GLN A 39 -1.77 4.86 -1.98
CA GLN A 39 -0.97 5.33 -3.11
C GLN A 39 -0.17 6.61 -2.77
N ARG A 40 -0.77 7.53 -2.01
CA ARG A 40 -0.11 8.74 -1.51
C ARG A 40 1.08 8.41 -0.63
N ARG A 41 0.93 7.47 0.31
CA ARG A 41 2.03 7.02 1.16
C ARG A 41 3.12 6.33 0.36
N ALA A 42 2.77 5.52 -0.64
CA ALA A 42 3.73 4.93 -1.55
C ALA A 42 4.52 6.01 -2.32
N ALA A 43 3.81 6.96 -2.95
CA ALA A 43 4.42 8.07 -3.69
C ALA A 43 5.35 8.91 -2.80
N ARG A 44 4.92 9.22 -1.57
CA ARG A 44 5.75 9.92 -0.59
C ARG A 44 7.01 9.14 -0.23
N SER A 45 6.91 7.85 0.06
CA SER A 45 8.06 7.00 0.35
C SER A 45 9.03 6.92 -0.84
N ARG A 46 8.50 6.86 -2.06
CA ARG A 46 9.30 6.91 -3.30
C ARG A 46 10.04 8.24 -3.43
N ALA A 47 9.35 9.36 -3.25
CA ALA A 47 9.97 10.69 -3.23
C ALA A 47 11.06 10.77 -2.14
N GLN A 48 10.85 10.09 -1.01
CA GLN A 48 11.81 9.96 0.09
C GLN A 48 13.00 9.03 -0.15
N GLY A 49 13.02 8.27 -1.25
CA GLY A 49 14.03 7.24 -1.48
C GLY A 49 13.89 6.03 -0.55
N ASN A 50 12.79 5.92 0.20
CA ASN A 50 12.52 4.79 1.08
C ASN A 50 11.81 3.68 0.28
N ALA A 51 12.61 2.83 -0.35
CA ALA A 51 12.11 1.73 -1.17
C ALA A 51 11.31 0.68 -0.38
N GLY A 52 11.66 0.45 0.90
CA GLY A 52 10.96 -0.50 1.76
C GLY A 52 9.51 -0.08 2.01
N ASP A 53 9.33 1.17 2.42
CA ASP A 53 7.99 1.73 2.68
C ASP A 53 7.21 1.90 1.38
N TYR A 54 7.86 2.27 0.28
CA TYR A 54 7.21 2.31 -1.04
C TYR A 54 6.57 0.95 -1.38
N TRP A 55 7.33 -0.13 -1.27
CA TRP A 55 6.80 -1.47 -1.57
C TRP A 55 5.73 -1.91 -0.58
N HIS A 56 5.87 -1.56 0.69
CA HIS A 56 4.84 -1.82 1.71
C HIS A 56 3.51 -1.16 1.33
N TRP A 57 3.51 0.16 1.10
CA TRP A 57 2.30 0.90 0.78
C TRP A 57 1.70 0.54 -0.58
N ALA A 58 2.51 0.21 -1.58
CA ALA A 58 2.02 -0.32 -2.85
C ALA A 58 1.28 -1.66 -2.68
N LYS A 59 1.76 -2.52 -1.76
CA LYS A 59 1.08 -3.78 -1.42
C LYS A 59 -0.18 -3.55 -0.60
N VAL A 60 -0.17 -2.57 0.32
CA VAL A 60 -1.38 -2.14 1.05
C VAL A 60 -2.45 -1.67 0.06
N ALA A 61 -2.12 -0.83 -0.93
CA ALA A 61 -3.07 -0.38 -1.95
C ALA A 61 -3.70 -1.56 -2.72
N SER A 62 -2.91 -2.60 -3.02
CA SER A 62 -3.40 -3.82 -3.66
C SER A 62 -4.35 -4.62 -2.76
N GLU A 63 -4.11 -4.67 -1.45
CA GLU A 63 -5.01 -5.33 -0.51
C GLU A 63 -6.28 -4.49 -0.25
N VAL A 64 -6.21 -3.15 -0.28
CA VAL A 64 -7.39 -2.27 -0.22
C VAL A 64 -8.32 -2.56 -1.40
N ALA A 65 -7.78 -2.55 -2.62
CA ALA A 65 -8.54 -2.88 -3.83
C ALA A 65 -9.21 -4.26 -3.78
N ARG A 66 -8.65 -5.18 -3.00
CA ARG A 66 -9.18 -6.54 -2.83
C ARG A 66 -10.32 -6.60 -1.81
N ILE A 67 -10.30 -5.77 -0.76
CA ILE A 67 -11.26 -5.85 0.35
C ILE A 67 -12.40 -4.83 0.23
N GLU A 68 -12.16 -3.68 -0.39
CA GLU A 68 -13.13 -2.58 -0.44
C GLU A 68 -13.55 -2.30 -1.89
N LEU A 69 -14.74 -2.78 -2.25
CA LEU A 69 -15.31 -2.64 -3.59
C LEU A 69 -15.71 -1.20 -3.92
N ARG A 70 -15.86 -0.34 -2.90
CA ARG A 70 -16.21 1.08 -3.07
C ARG A 70 -14.99 1.98 -3.20
N ALA A 71 -13.78 1.43 -3.02
CA ALA A 71 -12.56 2.21 -3.16
C ALA A 71 -12.46 2.70 -4.61
N GLU A 72 -12.34 4.01 -4.77
CA GLU A 72 -12.22 4.60 -6.10
C GLU A 72 -10.81 4.34 -6.65
N MET A 73 -10.74 3.98 -7.93
CA MET A 73 -9.49 3.61 -8.59
C MET A 73 -9.40 4.28 -9.95
N ASP A 74 -9.15 5.59 -9.94
CA ASP A 74 -8.84 6.39 -11.11
C ASP A 74 -7.32 6.58 -11.24
N PHE A 75 -6.79 6.20 -12.39
CA PHE A 75 -5.37 6.32 -12.70
C PHE A 75 -4.90 7.79 -12.76
N GLU A 76 -5.73 8.72 -13.25
CA GLU A 76 -5.37 10.13 -13.32
C GLU A 76 -5.24 10.74 -11.92
N VAL A 77 -6.06 10.31 -10.97
CA VAL A 77 -5.94 10.70 -9.55
C VAL A 77 -4.65 10.15 -8.95
N VAL A 78 -4.31 8.89 -9.22
CA VAL A 78 -3.04 8.29 -8.74
C VAL A 78 -1.83 9.02 -9.31
N LYS A 79 -1.86 9.38 -10.60
CA LYS A 79 -0.81 10.16 -11.25
C LYS A 79 -0.66 11.54 -10.62
N ALA A 80 -1.77 12.26 -10.42
CA ALA A 80 -1.77 13.57 -9.77
C ALA A 80 -1.18 13.51 -8.35
N ILE A 81 -1.49 12.47 -7.57
CA ILE A 81 -0.90 12.23 -6.25
C ILE A 81 0.61 12.04 -6.34
N ALA A 82 1.09 11.23 -7.29
CA ALA A 82 2.50 10.99 -7.48
C ALA A 82 3.26 12.27 -7.86
N ASP A 83 2.69 13.06 -8.76
CA ASP A 83 3.25 14.35 -9.19
C ASP A 83 3.29 15.36 -8.02
N GLN A 84 2.23 15.40 -7.20
CA GLN A 84 2.16 16.26 -6.02
C GLN A 84 3.24 15.92 -4.98
N GLU A 85 3.38 14.66 -4.60
CA GLU A 85 4.34 14.21 -3.58
C GLU A 85 5.80 14.33 -4.08
N THR A 86 6.02 14.26 -5.40
CA THR A 86 7.35 14.49 -6.00
C THR A 86 7.70 15.98 -6.04
N THR A 87 6.73 16.84 -6.38
CA THR A 87 6.93 18.30 -6.46
C THR A 87 7.11 18.93 -5.09
N SER A 88 6.40 18.44 -4.06
CA SER A 88 6.50 18.95 -2.68
C SER A 88 7.88 18.76 -2.02
N ARG A 89 8.83 18.11 -2.69
CA ARG A 89 10.19 17.85 -2.22
C ARG A 89 11.27 18.71 -2.90
N ARG A 90 10.90 19.50 -3.92
CA ARG A 90 11.79 20.52 -4.51
C ARG A 90 11.63 21.84 -3.77
#